data_AF-A0A9D8J4B1-F1
#
_entry.id   AF-A0A9D8J4B1-F1
#
_cell.length_a   1.000
_cell.length_b   1.000
_cell.length_c   1.000
_cell.angle_alpha   90.00
_cell.angle_beta   90.00
_cell.angle_gamma   90.00
#
_symmetry.space_group_name_H-M   'P 1'
#
loop_
_entity.id
_entity.type
_entity.pdbx_description
1 polymer ?
#
loop_
_entity_poly.entity_id
_entity_poly.type
_entity_poly.pdbx_seq_one_letter_code
_entity_poly.pdbx_strand_id
1 'polypeptide(L)'
;MQTPLVRKADFFIFTSLHAASIVSSQWPVFFKAICLVSGPSCARVLKSNCPLVDIRQNSELGVGGIINELSHVSGKGIWYRGRTVVNAQVFDKFCVESIEIYDIEPWHEHPDLLGAVQSGFVRDVCLESMQQAVALNRWLKYNRSVQLWVKSERIRQYLLSKGWMFVKKNAEMIDKLRKQIRC
;
A
#
# COMPACT_ATOMS: atom_id res chain seq x y z
N MET A 1 4.76 -25.15 -10.97
CA MET A 1 4.37 -24.08 -10.01
C MET A 1 4.06 -24.74 -8.68
N GLN A 2 4.88 -24.51 -7.65
CA GLN A 2 4.63 -25.06 -6.31
C GLN A 2 3.42 -24.33 -5.71
N THR A 3 2.43 -25.09 -5.28
CA THR A 3 1.26 -24.58 -4.56
C THR A 3 1.77 -23.81 -3.34
N PRO A 4 1.36 -22.54 -3.12
CA PRO A 4 1.84 -21.78 -1.96
C PRO A 4 1.49 -22.53 -0.67
N LEU A 5 2.29 -22.31 0.37
CA LEU A 5 2.36 -22.95 1.70
C LEU A 5 1.05 -22.89 2.54
N VAL A 6 -0.12 -23.10 1.95
CA VAL A 6 -1.44 -23.01 2.58
C VAL A 6 -1.60 -24.00 3.74
N ARG A 7 -0.92 -25.15 3.71
CA ARG A 7 -1.18 -26.26 4.64
C ARG A 7 -0.58 -26.10 6.06
N LYS A 8 0.10 -24.99 6.39
CA LYS A 8 0.80 -24.83 7.68
C LYS A 8 0.47 -23.54 8.46
N ALA A 9 -0.57 -22.81 8.10
CA ALA A 9 -0.92 -21.55 8.77
C ALA A 9 -2.33 -21.58 9.36
N ASP A 10 -2.45 -21.04 10.56
CA ASP A 10 -3.71 -20.84 11.29
C ASP A 10 -4.42 -19.56 10.82
N PHE A 11 -3.66 -18.57 10.35
CA PHE A 11 -4.18 -17.32 9.81
C PHE A 11 -3.27 -16.73 8.72
N PHE A 12 -3.84 -15.84 7.92
CA PHE A 12 -3.16 -15.17 6.82
C PHE A 12 -3.27 -13.66 6.96
N ILE A 13 -2.18 -12.95 6.62
CA ILE A 13 -2.13 -11.49 6.66
C ILE A 13 -2.01 -10.95 5.24
N PHE A 14 -2.81 -9.92 4.94
CA PHE A 14 -2.75 -9.20 3.67
C PHE A 14 -2.72 -7.69 3.91
N THR A 15 -1.60 -7.06 3.56
CA THR A 15 -1.42 -5.60 3.68
C THR A 15 -1.59 -4.85 2.36
N SER A 16 -1.88 -5.55 1.26
CA SER A 16 -2.08 -4.95 -0.05
C SER A 16 -3.11 -5.70 -0.87
N LEU A 17 -3.84 -4.94 -1.70
CA LEU A 17 -4.77 -5.49 -2.69
C LEU A 17 -4.09 -6.48 -3.65
N HIS A 18 -2.85 -6.18 -4.06
CA HIS A 18 -2.08 -7.04 -4.95
C HIS A 18 -1.80 -8.41 -4.32
N ALA A 19 -1.35 -8.46 -3.06
CA ALA A 19 -1.13 -9.73 -2.37
C ALA A 19 -2.41 -10.55 -2.27
N ALA A 20 -3.49 -9.89 -1.85
CA ALA A 20 -4.80 -10.53 -1.73
C ALA A 20 -5.30 -11.08 -3.06
N SER A 21 -5.17 -10.33 -4.15
CA SER A 21 -5.59 -10.76 -5.49
C SER A 21 -4.79 -11.95 -6.02
N ILE A 22 -3.46 -11.93 -5.88
CA ILE A 22 -2.59 -13.01 -6.35
C ILE A 22 -2.87 -14.32 -5.60
N VAL A 23 -3.02 -14.25 -4.29
CA VAL A 23 -3.17 -15.44 -3.45
C VAL A 23 -4.58 -16.00 -3.53
N SER A 24 -5.60 -15.15 -3.38
CA SER A 24 -7.00 -15.62 -3.35
C SER A 24 -7.47 -16.20 -4.69
N SER A 25 -6.88 -15.78 -5.81
CA SER A 25 -7.18 -16.38 -7.12
C SER A 25 -6.69 -17.83 -7.27
N GLN A 26 -5.79 -18.28 -6.39
CA GLN A 26 -5.25 -19.63 -6.37
C GLN A 26 -5.87 -20.50 -5.26
N TRP A 27 -6.64 -19.91 -4.36
CA TRP A 27 -7.31 -20.64 -3.29
C TRP A 27 -8.60 -21.30 -3.81
N PRO A 28 -8.93 -22.52 -3.34
CA PRO A 28 -10.24 -23.10 -3.60
C PRO A 28 -11.36 -22.18 -3.08
N VAL A 29 -12.49 -22.12 -3.78
CA VAL A 29 -13.66 -21.30 -3.36
C VAL A 29 -14.15 -21.66 -1.95
N PHE A 30 -14.02 -22.94 -1.57
CA PHE A 30 -14.40 -23.46 -0.26
C PHE A 30 -13.30 -23.32 0.80
N PHE A 31 -12.22 -22.59 0.51
CA PHE A 31 -11.14 -22.38 1.45
C PHE A 31 -11.63 -21.58 2.67
N LYS A 32 -11.37 -22.14 3.86
CA LYS A 32 -11.71 -21.54 5.15
C LYS A 32 -10.42 -21.18 5.88
N ALA A 33 -10.28 -19.91 6.21
CA ALA A 33 -9.17 -19.41 7.02
C ALA A 33 -9.52 -18.06 7.64
N ILE A 34 -8.78 -17.69 8.69
CA ILE A 34 -8.78 -16.34 9.24
C ILE A 34 -7.84 -15.47 8.40
N CYS A 35 -8.35 -14.35 7.89
CA CYS A 35 -7.62 -13.38 7.09
C CYS A 35 -7.61 -12.02 7.79
N LEU A 36 -6.43 -11.56 8.20
CA LEU A 36 -6.21 -10.22 8.75
C LEU A 36 -5.84 -9.27 7.62
N VAL A 37 -6.61 -8.21 7.42
CA VAL A 37 -6.48 -7.38 6.21
C VAL A 37 -6.32 -5.88 6.52
N SER A 38 -5.44 -5.21 5.77
CA SER A 38 -5.28 -3.76 5.83
C SER A 38 -6.13 -3.11 4.73
N GLY A 39 -7.39 -2.87 5.04
CA GLY A 39 -8.27 -1.99 4.27
C GLY A 39 -9.37 -2.67 3.44
N PRO A 40 -10.44 -1.91 3.09
CA PRO A 40 -11.68 -2.50 2.54
C PRO A 40 -11.51 -3.13 1.16
N SER A 41 -10.63 -2.60 0.31
CA SER A 41 -10.38 -3.17 -1.02
C SER A 41 -9.76 -4.57 -0.93
N CYS A 42 -8.86 -4.78 0.04
CA CYS A 42 -8.25 -6.07 0.32
C CYS A 42 -9.28 -7.08 0.82
N ALA A 43 -10.14 -6.66 1.76
CA ALA A 43 -11.25 -7.47 2.26
C ALA A 43 -12.19 -7.91 1.12
N ARG A 44 -12.58 -6.95 0.27
CA ARG A 44 -13.52 -7.19 -0.83
C ARG A 44 -13.01 -8.24 -1.80
N VAL A 45 -11.75 -8.13 -2.26
CA VAL A 45 -11.20 -9.10 -3.23
C VAL A 45 -11.10 -10.51 -2.62
N LEU A 46 -10.72 -10.61 -1.35
CA LEU A 46 -10.68 -11.89 -0.64
C LEU A 46 -12.06 -12.51 -0.54
N LYS A 47 -13.08 -11.72 -0.17
CA LYS A 47 -14.45 -12.23 -0.03
C LYS A 47 -15.07 -12.64 -1.36
N SER A 48 -14.74 -11.94 -2.45
CA SER A 48 -15.19 -12.28 -3.80
C SER A 48 -14.62 -13.61 -4.29
N ASN A 49 -13.34 -13.87 -4.04
CA ASN A 49 -12.67 -15.09 -4.51
C ASN A 49 -12.84 -16.27 -3.55
N CYS A 50 -12.94 -16.00 -2.25
CA CYS A 50 -12.98 -17.01 -1.19
C CYS A 50 -14.08 -16.64 -0.17
N PRO A 51 -15.37 -16.89 -0.47
CA PRO A 51 -16.48 -16.41 0.35
C PRO A 51 -16.50 -16.98 1.78
N LEU A 52 -15.82 -18.11 2.02
CA LEU A 52 -15.79 -18.77 3.32
C LEU A 52 -14.66 -18.30 4.25
N VAL A 53 -13.82 -17.36 3.82
CA VAL A 53 -12.80 -16.78 4.71
C VAL A 53 -13.43 -15.86 5.75
N ASP A 54 -12.94 -15.97 6.99
CA ASP A 54 -13.23 -15.05 8.08
C ASP A 54 -12.30 -13.84 7.94
N ILE A 55 -12.86 -12.65 7.69
CA ILE A 55 -12.08 -11.44 7.46
C ILE A 55 -12.13 -10.59 8.72
N ARG A 56 -10.96 -10.41 9.35
CA ARG A 56 -10.80 -9.48 10.46
C ARG A 56 -10.11 -8.22 9.97
N GLN A 57 -10.80 -7.10 10.13
CA GLN A 57 -10.36 -5.82 9.61
C GLN A 57 -10.70 -4.71 10.59
N ASN A 58 -9.71 -3.88 10.89
CA ASN A 58 -9.93 -2.55 11.46
C ASN A 58 -9.46 -1.50 10.44
N SER A 59 -10.41 -0.96 9.68
CA SER A 59 -10.14 -0.07 8.54
C SER A 59 -9.45 1.24 8.93
N GLU A 60 -9.64 1.70 10.16
CA GLU A 60 -9.15 3.01 10.61
C GLU A 60 -7.64 2.97 10.94
N LEU A 61 -7.12 1.80 11.28
CA LEU A 61 -5.75 1.64 11.78
C LEU A 61 -4.76 1.02 10.77
N GLY A 62 -5.24 0.59 9.60
CA GLY A 62 -4.39 -0.02 8.57
C GLY A 62 -3.59 -1.21 9.12
N VAL A 63 -2.26 -1.15 9.02
CA VAL A 63 -1.37 -2.18 9.60
C VAL A 63 -1.46 -2.23 11.13
N GLY A 64 -1.68 -1.09 11.80
CA GLY A 64 -1.90 -1.07 13.25
C GLY A 64 -3.15 -1.85 13.66
N GLY A 65 -4.16 -1.88 12.79
CA GLY A 65 -5.36 -2.70 12.99
C GLY A 65 -5.05 -4.20 12.98
N ILE A 66 -4.18 -4.64 12.06
CA ILE A 66 -3.69 -6.02 12.03
C ILE A 66 -2.93 -6.37 13.30
N ILE A 67 -2.04 -5.48 13.78
CA ILE A 67 -1.28 -5.69 15.02
C ILE A 67 -2.23 -5.88 16.21
N ASN A 68 -3.30 -5.09 16.30
CA ASN A 68 -4.31 -5.24 17.33
C ASN A 68 -5.00 -6.61 17.25
N GLU A 69 -5.43 -7.01 16.06
CA GLU A 69 -6.06 -8.32 15.84
C GLU A 69 -5.13 -9.50 16.15
N LEU A 70 -3.82 -9.36 15.90
CA LEU A 70 -2.82 -10.39 16.23
C LEU A 70 -2.75 -10.69 17.72
N SER A 71 -3.18 -9.78 18.61
CA SER A 71 -3.29 -10.07 20.04
C SER A 71 -4.46 -11.00 20.40
N HIS A 72 -5.40 -11.21 19.46
CA HIS A 72 -6.62 -12.01 19.62
C HIS A 72 -6.64 -13.28 18.76
N VAL A 73 -5.53 -13.58 18.07
CA VAL A 73 -5.38 -14.79 17.25
C VAL A 73 -4.15 -15.54 17.73
N SER A 74 -4.32 -16.85 17.98
CA SER A 74 -3.22 -17.75 18.31
C SER A 74 -2.79 -18.58 17.10
N GLY A 75 -1.57 -19.08 17.14
CA GLY A 75 -1.04 -19.98 16.11
C GLY A 75 0.00 -19.34 15.19
N LYS A 76 0.31 -20.05 14.10
CA LYS A 76 1.27 -19.66 13.08
C LYS A 76 0.57 -18.90 11.96
N GLY A 77 1.01 -17.67 11.72
CA GLY A 77 0.56 -16.84 10.61
C GLY A 77 1.45 -16.92 9.38
N ILE A 78 0.87 -16.66 8.20
CA ILE A 78 1.62 -16.32 6.99
C ILE A 78 1.24 -14.91 6.54
N TRP A 79 2.23 -14.06 6.32
CA TRP A 79 2.06 -12.76 5.69
C TRP A 79 2.52 -12.77 4.25
N TYR A 80 1.57 -12.66 3.32
CA TYR A 80 1.87 -12.49 1.90
C TYR A 80 2.11 -11.02 1.58
N ARG A 81 3.28 -10.71 1.03
CA ARG A 81 3.71 -9.32 0.82
C ARG A 81 4.46 -9.10 -0.48
N GLY A 82 4.59 -7.83 -0.86
CA GLY A 82 5.55 -7.45 -1.88
C GLY A 82 6.98 -7.51 -1.35
N ARG A 83 7.98 -7.68 -2.23
CA ARG A 83 9.41 -7.61 -1.86
C ARG A 83 9.74 -6.28 -1.18
N THR A 84 9.30 -5.18 -1.80
CA THR A 84 9.58 -3.83 -1.31
C THR A 84 8.45 -3.31 -0.41
N VAL A 85 8.48 -3.68 0.88
CA VAL A 85 7.54 -3.18 1.91
C VAL A 85 8.27 -2.38 2.97
N VAL A 86 7.80 -1.14 3.19
CA VAL A 86 8.31 -0.30 4.27
C VAL A 86 7.84 -0.88 5.61
N ASN A 87 8.79 -1.13 6.52
CA ASN A 87 8.58 -1.79 7.82
C ASN A 87 8.25 -3.28 7.73
N ALA A 88 9.02 -4.05 6.95
CA ALA A 88 8.89 -5.52 6.90
C ALA A 88 9.02 -6.20 8.28
N GLN A 89 9.69 -5.56 9.24
CA GLN A 89 9.89 -6.09 10.60
C GLN A 89 8.66 -5.94 11.52
N VAL A 90 7.56 -5.36 11.04
CA VAL A 90 6.40 -5.00 11.88
C VAL A 90 5.74 -6.21 12.56
N PHE A 91 5.92 -7.41 12.01
CA PHE A 91 5.35 -8.65 12.56
C PHE A 91 6.39 -9.58 13.21
N ASP A 92 7.66 -9.16 13.34
CA ASP A 92 8.74 -10.01 13.86
C ASP A 92 8.53 -10.46 15.31
N LYS A 93 7.69 -9.73 16.06
CA LYS A 93 7.32 -10.06 17.45
C LYS A 93 6.22 -11.13 17.54
N PHE A 94 5.66 -11.55 16.41
CA PHE A 94 4.57 -12.52 16.33
C PHE A 94 5.05 -13.80 15.63
N CYS A 95 4.32 -14.90 15.81
CA CYS A 95 4.59 -16.15 15.09
C CYS A 95 4.09 -16.03 13.63
N VAL A 96 4.71 -15.16 12.84
CA VAL A 96 4.30 -14.85 11.46
C VAL A 96 5.47 -15.05 10.51
N GLU A 97 5.28 -15.92 9.53
CA GLU A 97 6.23 -16.14 8.43
C GLU A 97 5.89 -15.20 7.26
N SER A 98 6.88 -14.48 6.73
CA SER A 98 6.66 -13.60 5.57
C SER A 98 7.01 -14.30 4.25
N ILE A 99 6.10 -14.22 3.27
CA ILE A 99 6.31 -14.75 1.91
C ILE A 99 6.19 -13.61 0.90
N GLU A 100 7.26 -13.38 0.15
CA GLU A 100 7.28 -12.40 -0.94
C GLU A 100 6.67 -13.00 -2.21
N ILE A 101 5.63 -12.36 -2.75
CA ILE A 101 4.84 -12.90 -3.86
C ILE A 101 4.70 -11.95 -5.05
N TYR A 102 5.11 -10.70 -4.90
CA TYR A 102 5.21 -9.75 -6.00
C TYR A 102 6.32 -8.75 -5.73
N ASP A 103 6.79 -8.09 -6.77
CA ASP A 103 7.59 -6.88 -6.64
C ASP A 103 6.88 -5.76 -7.39
N ILE A 104 6.94 -4.55 -6.86
CA ILE A 104 6.54 -3.37 -7.62
C ILE A 104 7.86 -2.74 -8.01
N GLU A 105 8.27 -2.99 -9.25
CA GLU A 105 9.40 -2.26 -9.79
C GLU A 105 9.08 -0.76 -9.71
N PRO A 106 10.05 0.08 -9.31
CA PRO A 106 9.92 1.51 -9.49
C PRO A 106 9.51 1.72 -10.95
N TRP A 107 8.53 2.58 -11.21
CA TRP A 107 8.35 3.09 -12.57
C TRP A 107 9.74 3.41 -13.14
N HIS A 108 10.02 3.02 -14.37
CA HIS A 108 11.25 3.46 -15.01
C HIS A 108 11.24 4.99 -15.06
N GLU A 109 12.42 5.61 -14.95
CA GLU A 109 12.56 7.05 -15.13
C GLU A 109 11.87 7.42 -16.44
N HIS A 110 10.72 8.10 -16.35
CA HIS A 110 10.04 8.56 -17.55
C HIS A 110 10.79 9.82 -17.98
N PRO A 111 11.58 9.79 -19.08
CA PRO A 111 12.42 10.92 -19.46
C PRO A 111 11.61 12.22 -19.60
N ASP A 112 10.35 12.10 -20.01
CA ASP A 112 9.45 13.24 -20.20
C ASP A 112 8.97 13.89 -18.90
N LEU A 113 9.00 13.21 -17.74
CA LEU A 113 8.52 13.82 -16.50
C LEU A 113 9.48 14.91 -16.02
N LEU A 114 10.80 14.67 -16.08
CA LEU A 114 11.78 15.68 -15.70
C LEU A 114 11.69 16.89 -16.63
N GLY A 115 11.59 16.65 -17.94
CA GLY A 115 11.40 17.70 -18.94
C GLY A 115 10.11 18.50 -18.74
N ALA A 116 8.99 17.84 -18.46
CA ALA A 116 7.71 18.47 -18.21
C ALA A 116 7.68 19.30 -16.91
N VAL A 117 8.43 18.87 -15.89
CA VAL A 117 8.62 19.65 -14.66
C VAL A 117 9.54 20.85 -14.91
N GLN A 118 10.65 20.67 -15.62
CA GLN A 118 11.59 21.74 -15.96
C GLN A 118 10.96 22.82 -16.85
N SER A 119 10.11 22.44 -17.80
CA SER A 119 9.39 23.38 -18.67
C SER A 119 8.23 24.10 -17.97
N GLY A 120 7.88 23.68 -16.74
CA GLY A 120 6.73 24.22 -16.01
C GLY A 120 5.36 23.78 -16.55
N PHE A 121 5.34 22.80 -17.46
CA PHE A 121 4.12 22.16 -17.96
C PHE A 121 3.40 21.39 -16.83
N VAL A 122 4.15 20.68 -16.00
CA VAL A 122 3.66 20.04 -14.78
C VAL A 122 3.99 20.92 -13.58
N ARG A 123 2.95 21.42 -12.91
CA ARG A 123 3.07 22.26 -11.70
C ARG A 123 2.59 21.58 -10.43
N ASP A 124 1.63 20.67 -10.57
CA ASP A 124 0.99 19.94 -9.48
C ASP A 124 1.17 18.43 -9.74
N VAL A 125 1.66 17.67 -8.76
CA VAL A 125 1.83 16.20 -8.82
C VAL A 125 1.11 15.55 -7.66
N CYS A 126 0.26 14.57 -7.96
CA CYS A 126 -0.46 13.78 -6.95
C CYS A 126 0.28 12.47 -6.65
N LEU A 127 0.49 12.19 -5.37
CA LEU A 127 1.16 10.99 -4.87
C LEU A 127 0.23 10.22 -3.94
N GLU A 128 -0.10 9.00 -4.35
CA GLU A 128 -1.02 8.13 -3.63
C GLU A 128 -0.33 7.13 -2.70
N SER A 129 0.97 6.95 -2.86
CA SER A 129 1.74 5.93 -2.15
C SER A 129 3.13 6.43 -1.73
N MET A 130 3.69 5.76 -0.71
CA MET A 130 5.06 6.02 -0.29
C MET A 130 6.06 5.66 -1.38
N GLN A 131 5.80 4.59 -2.15
CA GLN A 131 6.64 4.14 -3.26
C GLN A 131 6.77 5.23 -4.35
N GLN A 132 5.65 5.85 -4.74
CA GLN A 132 5.67 6.99 -5.67
C GLN A 132 6.47 8.17 -5.10
N ALA A 133 6.32 8.47 -3.81
CA ALA A 133 7.09 9.55 -3.18
C ALA A 133 8.60 9.26 -3.14
N VAL A 134 8.99 8.00 -2.90
CA VAL A 134 10.39 7.57 -2.95
C VAL A 134 10.95 7.68 -4.36
N ALA A 135 10.21 7.20 -5.36
CA ALA A 135 10.60 7.28 -6.78
C ALA A 135 10.73 8.73 -7.24
N LEU A 136 9.71 9.56 -6.99
CA LEU A 136 9.72 10.98 -7.36
C LEU A 136 10.91 11.71 -6.72
N ASN A 137 11.18 11.47 -5.44
CA ASN A 137 12.30 12.11 -4.74
C ASN A 137 13.66 11.71 -5.33
N ARG A 138 13.79 10.49 -5.87
CA ARG A 138 15.00 10.05 -6.58
C ARG A 138 15.15 10.81 -7.89
N TRP A 139 14.08 10.91 -8.67
CA TRP A 139 14.10 11.54 -10.00
C TRP A 139 14.28 13.06 -9.95
N LEU A 140 13.56 13.71 -9.05
CA LEU A 140 13.51 15.17 -8.92
C LEU A 140 14.38 15.68 -7.77
N LYS A 141 15.41 14.92 -7.37
CA LYS A 141 16.25 15.22 -6.20
C LYS A 141 16.72 16.68 -6.17
N TYR A 142 17.04 17.25 -7.34
CA TYR A 142 17.55 18.60 -7.53
C TYR A 142 16.54 19.60 -8.13
N ASN A 143 15.31 19.16 -8.47
CA ASN A 143 14.29 20.02 -9.07
C ASN A 143 12.94 19.88 -8.36
N ARG A 144 12.77 20.64 -7.28
CA ARG A 144 11.62 20.54 -6.35
C ARG A 144 10.64 21.70 -6.48
N SER A 145 10.53 22.26 -7.69
CA SER A 145 9.67 23.41 -7.97
C SER A 145 8.17 23.07 -8.05
N VAL A 146 7.82 21.79 -8.11
CA VAL A 146 6.42 21.34 -8.19
C VAL A 146 5.72 21.33 -6.84
N GLN A 147 4.42 21.58 -6.88
CA GLN A 147 3.54 21.35 -5.74
C GLN A 147 3.13 19.87 -5.67
N LEU A 148 3.35 19.25 -4.52
CA LEU A 148 2.98 17.87 -4.25
C LEU A 148 1.68 17.79 -3.47
N TRP A 149 0.78 16.93 -3.94
CA TRP A 149 -0.44 16.55 -3.25
C TRP A 149 -0.30 15.12 -2.80
N VAL A 150 -0.51 14.84 -1.51
CA VAL A 150 -0.26 13.52 -0.95
C VAL A 150 -1.48 12.95 -0.24
N LYS A 151 -1.67 11.64 -0.40
CA LYS A 151 -2.81 10.92 0.19
C LYS A 151 -2.77 10.85 1.72
N SER A 152 -1.58 10.85 2.33
CA SER A 152 -1.44 10.63 3.78
C SER A 152 -0.39 11.53 4.43
N GLU A 153 -0.57 11.80 5.72
CA GLU A 153 0.41 12.54 6.53
C GLU A 153 1.78 11.84 6.54
N ARG A 154 1.79 10.50 6.51
CA ARG A 154 3.02 9.72 6.43
C ARG A 154 3.85 10.08 5.19
N ILE A 155 3.21 10.19 4.03
CA ILE A 155 3.89 10.60 2.78
C ILE A 155 4.38 12.05 2.89
N ARG A 156 3.55 12.93 3.46
CA ARG A 156 3.89 14.34 3.69
C ARG A 156 5.17 14.48 4.51
N GLN A 157 5.22 13.85 5.68
CA GLN A 157 6.36 13.89 6.59
C GLN A 157 7.63 13.34 5.93
N TYR A 158 7.51 12.25 5.17
CA TYR A 158 8.63 11.72 4.40
C TYR A 158 9.18 12.77 3.41
N LEU A 159 8.34 13.40 2.59
CA LEU A 159 8.78 14.38 1.60
C LEU A 159 9.37 15.65 2.26
N LEU A 160 8.74 16.14 3.33
CA LEU A 160 9.28 17.25 4.12
C LEU A 160 10.68 16.91 4.66
N SER A 161 10.88 15.69 5.19
CA SER A 161 12.20 15.23 5.67
C SER A 161 13.25 15.12 4.56
N LYS A 162 12.82 14.98 3.30
CA LYS A 162 13.72 15.01 2.13
C LYS A 162 13.98 16.42 1.63
N GLY A 163 13.35 17.45 2.21
CA GLY A 163 13.51 18.87 1.88
C GLY A 163 12.59 19.36 0.77
N TRP A 164 11.43 18.73 0.58
CA TRP A 164 10.35 19.30 -0.24
C TRP A 164 9.63 20.38 0.56
N MET A 165 9.37 21.55 -0.04
CA MET A 165 8.71 22.66 0.66
C MET A 165 7.21 22.76 0.36
N PHE A 166 6.77 22.35 -0.83
CA PHE A 166 5.40 22.51 -1.29
C PHE A 166 4.62 21.19 -1.25
N VAL A 167 4.26 20.72 -0.06
CA VAL A 167 3.55 19.43 0.13
C VAL A 167 2.25 19.61 0.90
N LYS A 168 1.11 19.36 0.23
CA LYS A 168 -0.26 19.50 0.76
C LYS A 168 -1.04 18.18 0.72
N LYS A 169 -2.13 18.07 1.48
CA LYS A 169 -2.97 16.85 1.47
C LYS A 169 -3.90 16.80 0.25
N ASN A 170 -4.18 15.60 -0.26
CA ASN A 170 -5.09 15.39 -1.41
C ASN A 170 -6.50 15.95 -1.21
N ALA A 171 -7.02 15.98 0.03
CA ALA A 171 -8.33 16.55 0.33
C ALA A 171 -8.42 18.02 -0.13
N GLU A 172 -7.36 18.79 0.07
CA GLU A 172 -7.28 20.20 -0.34
C GLU A 172 -7.21 20.35 -1.87
N MET A 173 -6.68 19.35 -2.59
CA MET A 173 -6.67 19.32 -4.06
C MET A 173 -8.07 19.11 -4.63
N ILE A 174 -8.84 18.18 -4.04
CA ILE A 174 -10.23 17.91 -4.46
C ILE A 174 -11.05 19.18 -4.27
N ASP A 175 -10.86 19.91 -3.18
CA ASP A 175 -11.55 21.18 -2.95
C ASP A 175 -11.11 22.28 -3.92
N LYS A 176 -9.82 22.35 -4.28
CA LYS A 176 -9.32 23.25 -5.35
C LYS A 176 -9.99 22.93 -6.69
N LEU A 177 -10.04 21.66 -7.09
CA LEU A 177 -10.65 21.20 -8.34
C LEU A 177 -12.16 21.46 -8.36
N ARG A 178 -12.86 21.16 -7.26
CA ARG A 178 -14.30 21.44 -7.13
C ARG A 178 -14.64 22.92 -7.28
N LYS A 179 -13.78 23.81 -6.79
CA LYS A 179 -13.95 25.27 -6.95
C LYS A 179 -13.75 25.73 -8.40
N GLN A 180 -12.85 25.08 -9.15
CA GLN A 180 -12.58 25.41 -10.56
C GLN A 180 -13.65 24.89 -11.51
N ILE A 181 -14.29 23.76 -11.22
CA ILE A 181 -15.38 23.20 -12.03
C ILE A 181 -16.70 23.99 -11.85
N ARG A 182 -16.82 24.76 -10.77
CA ARG A 182 -17.98 25.63 -10.49
C ARG A 182 -17.87 27.03 -11.11
N CYS A 183 -16.79 27.31 -11.84
CA CYS A 183 -16.60 28.53 -12.64
C CYS A 183 -16.80 28.18 -14.12
#